data_AF-J9CLC4-F1
#
_entry.id   AF-J9CLC4-F1
#
_cell.length_a   1.000
_cell.length_b   1.000
_cell.length_c   1.000
_cell.angle_alpha   90.00
_cell.angle_beta   90.00
_cell.angle_gamma   90.00
#
_symmetry.space_group_name_H-M   'P 1'
#
loop_
_entity.id
_entity.type
_entity.pdbx_description
1 polymer ?
#
loop_
_entity_poly.entity_id
_entity_poly.type
_entity_poly.pdbx_seq_one_letter_code
_entity_poly.pdbx_strand_id
1 'polypeptide(L)'
;MKKRILAILLVAVMAIGMFVGCGVNEEATSGSEMSAGVHANEITVGLANDLDSNLDPHKTTKAGTREVMFNVFDGLLKPTPNGDLAPALAEKYEVSENRLTYTFTLRDGVQYHNGDTVKASDVVWSFKRCIHPADPEIKPDDALENIADVIAVDDKTVAFTLFQPDVDFLSSMTLAVIPENYDRQNIAPVGTGPFKFVSRQAQDTVV
;
A
#
# COMPACT_ATOMS: atom_id res chain seq x y z
N MET A 1 39.98 50.56 -49.54
CA MET A 1 38.64 51.15 -49.33
C MET A 1 37.50 50.19 -49.67
N LYS A 2 37.53 49.44 -50.78
CA LYS A 2 36.45 48.51 -51.17
C LYS A 2 36.20 47.32 -50.22
N LYS A 3 37.22 46.82 -49.50
CA LYS A 3 37.09 45.69 -48.55
C LYS A 3 36.52 46.08 -47.16
N ARG A 4 36.60 47.36 -46.78
CA ARG A 4 36.01 47.87 -45.53
C ARG A 4 34.52 48.23 -45.70
N ILE A 5 34.12 48.61 -46.91
CA ILE A 5 32.71 48.86 -47.27
C ILE A 5 31.93 47.53 -47.36
N LEU A 6 32.57 46.45 -47.83
CA LEU A 6 31.95 45.13 -47.91
C LEU A 6 31.69 44.49 -46.52
N ALA A 7 32.59 44.73 -45.55
CA ALA A 7 32.42 44.24 -44.18
C ALA A 7 31.31 44.99 -43.41
N ILE A 8 31.10 46.28 -43.69
CA ILE A 8 30.03 47.08 -43.07
C ILE A 8 28.65 46.71 -43.67
N LEU A 9 28.59 46.36 -44.96
CA LEU A 9 27.37 45.86 -45.60
C LEU A 9 26.96 44.46 -45.11
N LEU A 10 27.91 43.62 -44.71
CA LEU A 10 27.63 42.26 -44.20
C LEU A 10 27.12 42.27 -42.74
N VAL A 11 27.56 43.24 -41.93
CA VAL A 11 27.05 43.43 -40.56
C VAL A 11 25.67 44.09 -40.54
N ALA A 12 25.37 44.96 -41.53
CA ALA A 12 24.04 45.59 -41.65
C ALA A 12 22.94 44.61 -42.09
N VAL A 13 23.28 43.56 -42.86
CA VAL A 13 22.31 42.52 -43.27
C VAL A 13 22.04 41.51 -42.15
N MET A 14 22.98 41.35 -41.20
CA MET A 14 22.81 40.43 -40.06
C MET A 14 22.01 41.04 -38.90
N ALA A 15 21.76 42.36 -38.91
CA ALA A 15 21.04 43.09 -37.85
C ALA A 15 19.56 43.41 -38.19
N ILE A 16 19.07 43.04 -39.39
CA ILE A 16 17.67 43.27 -39.82
C ILE A 16 16.82 41.98 -39.69
N GLY A 17 17.40 40.88 -39.19
CA GLY A 17 16.66 39.64 -38.89
C GLY A 17 15.91 39.62 -37.56
N MET A 18 15.96 40.71 -36.78
CA MET A 18 15.19 40.90 -35.55
C MET A 18 14.13 41.96 -35.84
N PHE A 19 12.86 41.67 -35.53
CA PHE A 19 11.63 42.45 -35.83
C PHE A 19 10.82 42.03 -37.06
N VAL A 20 10.38 40.77 -37.12
CA VAL A 20 9.04 40.44 -37.63
C VAL A 20 8.44 39.37 -36.70
N GLY A 21 7.37 39.70 -35.98
CA GLY A 21 6.71 38.74 -35.08
C GLY A 21 5.70 39.30 -34.08
N CYS A 22 5.06 40.44 -34.35
CA CYS A 22 3.74 40.74 -33.77
C CYS A 22 2.72 40.69 -34.91
N GLY A 23 2.36 39.47 -35.28
CA GLY A 23 1.14 39.17 -36.02
C GLY A 23 0.26 38.36 -35.07
N VAL A 24 -0.87 38.92 -34.66
CA VAL A 24 -1.96 38.14 -34.08
C VAL A 24 -2.49 37.27 -35.21
N ASN A 25 -2.04 36.02 -35.24
CA ASN A 25 -2.72 34.92 -35.92
C ASN A 25 -3.28 34.03 -34.82
N GLU A 26 -4.60 34.01 -34.71
CA GLU A 26 -5.36 32.95 -34.05
C GLU A 26 -5.13 31.64 -34.82
N GLU A 27 -4.04 30.94 -34.49
CA GLU A 27 -3.96 29.50 -34.68
C GLU A 27 -3.84 28.86 -33.31
N ALA A 28 -4.94 28.18 -32.94
CA ALA A 28 -5.11 27.44 -31.71
C ALA A 28 -4.03 26.36 -31.59
N THR A 29 -2.91 26.73 -31.00
CA THR A 29 -1.90 25.80 -30.54
C THR A 29 -2.41 25.27 -29.20
N SER A 30 -2.99 24.08 -29.25
CA SER A 30 -3.36 23.27 -28.08
C SER A 30 -2.10 22.92 -27.30
N GLY A 31 -1.56 23.87 -26.55
CA GLY A 31 -0.65 23.60 -25.45
C GLY A 31 -1.45 22.81 -24.42
N SER A 32 -1.12 21.54 -24.28
CA SER A 32 -1.56 20.75 -23.13
C SER A 32 -0.93 21.38 -21.90
N GLU A 33 -1.63 22.33 -21.30
CA GLU A 33 -1.49 22.58 -19.88
C GLU A 33 -1.66 21.23 -19.21
N MET A 34 -0.59 20.67 -18.63
CA MET A 34 -0.75 19.76 -17.50
C MET A 34 -1.39 20.62 -16.40
N SER A 35 -2.71 20.74 -16.48
CA SER A 35 -3.51 20.93 -15.30
C SER A 35 -3.16 19.73 -14.42
N ALA A 36 -2.30 19.95 -13.42
CA ALA A 36 -2.36 19.16 -12.21
C ALA A 36 -3.76 19.42 -11.65
N GLY A 37 -4.72 18.65 -12.16
CA GLY A 37 -6.10 18.71 -11.74
C GLY A 37 -6.07 18.40 -10.27
N VAL A 38 -6.30 19.40 -9.43
CA VAL A 38 -6.68 19.15 -8.05
C VAL A 38 -8.05 18.49 -8.16
N HIS A 39 -8.06 17.17 -8.26
CA HIS A 39 -9.25 16.39 -8.10
C HIS A 39 -9.70 16.64 -6.66
N ALA A 40 -10.84 17.31 -6.49
CA ALA A 40 -11.47 17.41 -5.17
C ALA A 40 -11.69 15.97 -4.68
N ASN A 41 -10.94 15.57 -3.65
CA ASN A 41 -10.81 14.21 -3.07
C ASN A 41 -9.60 13.36 -3.50
N GLU A 42 -8.55 13.95 -4.07
CA GLU A 42 -7.26 13.27 -4.27
C GLU A 42 -6.18 13.82 -3.34
N ILE A 43 -5.34 12.92 -2.82
CA ILE A 43 -4.13 13.26 -2.07
C ILE A 43 -2.96 12.60 -2.76
N THR A 44 -2.03 13.39 -3.27
CA THR A 44 -0.76 12.89 -3.82
C THR A 44 0.31 12.93 -2.73
N VAL A 45 0.89 11.77 -2.42
CA VAL A 45 1.98 11.63 -1.45
C VAL A 45 3.27 11.27 -2.18
N GLY A 46 4.31 12.09 -2.02
CA GLY A 46 5.63 11.79 -2.58
C GLY A 46 6.34 10.70 -1.77
N LEU A 47 6.82 9.65 -2.44
CA LEU A 47 7.60 8.57 -1.82
C LEU A 47 9.08 8.72 -2.18
N ALA A 48 9.96 8.47 -1.21
CA ALA A 48 11.41 8.60 -1.42
C ALA A 48 12.01 7.52 -2.33
N ASN A 49 11.38 6.35 -2.39
CA ASN A 49 11.80 5.22 -3.20
C ASN A 49 10.57 4.53 -3.81
N ASP A 50 10.75 3.90 -4.96
CA ASP A 50 9.73 3.02 -5.53
C ASP A 50 9.50 1.77 -4.66
N LEU A 51 8.28 1.26 -4.74
CA LEU A 51 7.83 0.09 -3.99
C LEU A 51 8.58 -1.19 -4.40
N ASP A 52 8.31 -2.26 -3.68
CA ASP A 52 8.66 -3.61 -4.12
C ASP A 52 7.94 -3.93 -5.43
N SER A 53 8.56 -4.81 -6.24
CA SER A 53 7.87 -5.42 -7.38
C SER A 53 6.73 -6.35 -6.93
N ASN A 54 6.80 -6.83 -5.69
CA ASN A 54 5.82 -7.69 -5.06
C ASN A 54 5.08 -6.92 -3.96
N LEU A 55 3.79 -6.70 -4.15
CA LEU A 55 2.90 -5.97 -3.23
C LEU A 55 2.21 -6.87 -2.19
N ASP A 56 2.55 -8.16 -2.16
CA ASP A 56 2.01 -9.07 -1.16
C ASP A 56 2.50 -8.67 0.25
N PRO A 57 1.59 -8.44 1.21
CA PRO A 57 1.96 -7.92 2.52
C PRO A 57 2.83 -8.89 3.33
N HIS A 58 2.81 -10.19 3.01
CA HIS A 58 3.64 -11.20 3.69
C HIS A 58 4.98 -11.44 2.99
N LYS A 59 5.22 -10.84 1.82
CA LYS A 59 6.50 -10.95 1.06
C LYS A 59 7.27 -9.64 0.97
N THR A 60 6.61 -8.49 1.19
CA THR A 60 7.25 -7.18 1.10
C THR A 60 8.35 -6.98 2.15
N THR A 61 9.45 -6.37 1.73
CA THR A 61 10.62 -6.13 2.59
C THR A 61 10.99 -4.64 2.70
N LYS A 62 10.56 -3.79 1.76
CA LYS A 62 10.82 -2.36 1.83
C LYS A 62 9.82 -1.66 2.75
N ALA A 63 10.34 -0.78 3.60
CA ALA A 63 9.53 0.05 4.50
C ALA A 63 8.47 0.87 3.74
N GLY A 64 8.86 1.53 2.64
CA GLY A 64 7.92 2.33 1.84
C GLY A 64 6.77 1.51 1.24
N THR A 65 7.01 0.26 0.83
CA THR A 65 5.92 -0.63 0.41
C THR A 65 4.97 -0.93 1.56
N ARG A 66 5.51 -1.24 2.74
CA ARG A 66 4.70 -1.51 3.94
C ARG A 66 3.86 -0.29 4.34
N GLU A 67 4.42 0.91 4.26
CA GLU A 67 3.71 2.17 4.54
C GLU A 67 2.51 2.37 3.60
N VAL A 68 2.68 2.13 2.30
CA VAL A 68 1.56 2.21 1.35
C VAL A 68 0.55 1.09 1.60
N MET A 69 1.02 -0.15 1.71
CA MET A 69 0.16 -1.33 1.90
C MET A 69 -0.58 -1.35 3.25
N PHE A 70 -0.09 -0.62 4.26
CA PHE A 70 -0.79 -0.44 5.53
C PHE A 70 -2.17 0.25 5.38
N ASN A 71 -2.39 0.95 4.27
CA ASN A 71 -3.68 1.56 3.91
C ASN A 71 -4.61 0.60 3.16
N VAL A 72 -4.06 -0.50 2.62
CA VAL A 72 -4.78 -1.50 1.82
C VAL A 72 -5.24 -2.66 2.71
N PHE A 73 -4.45 -3.04 3.71
CA PHE A 73 -4.71 -4.19 4.57
C PHE A 73 -4.99 -3.80 6.02
N ASP A 74 -5.81 -4.61 6.69
CA ASP A 74 -5.95 -4.58 8.14
C ASP A 74 -5.61 -5.95 8.75
N GLY A 75 -5.18 -5.91 10.01
CA GLY A 75 -5.14 -7.08 10.88
C GLY A 75 -6.37 -7.15 11.79
N LEU A 76 -6.32 -8.06 12.76
CA LEU A 76 -7.35 -8.11 13.81
C LEU A 76 -7.36 -6.80 14.63
N LEU A 77 -6.18 -6.25 14.89
CA LEU A 77 -5.97 -4.95 15.52
C LEU A 77 -5.20 -4.03 14.56
N LYS A 78 -5.23 -2.72 14.84
CA LYS A 78 -4.46 -1.70 14.11
C LYS A 78 -3.90 -0.66 15.07
N PRO A 79 -2.66 -0.18 14.89
CA PRO A 79 -2.13 0.89 15.72
C PRO A 79 -2.88 2.20 15.45
N THR A 80 -3.11 2.93 16.52
CA THR A 80 -3.62 4.31 16.51
C THR A 80 -2.46 5.28 16.25
N PRO A 81 -2.74 6.57 15.95
CA PRO A 81 -1.68 7.57 15.79
C PRO A 81 -0.76 7.74 17.01
N ASN A 82 -1.20 7.31 18.20
CA ASN A 82 -0.42 7.38 19.43
C ASN A 82 0.42 6.11 19.69
N GLY A 83 0.29 5.09 18.84
CA GLY A 83 0.97 3.80 19.00
C GLY A 83 0.19 2.74 19.78
N ASP A 84 -0.93 3.09 20.41
CA ASP A 84 -1.83 2.12 21.06
C ASP A 84 -2.52 1.23 20.03
N LEU A 85 -2.93 0.02 20.40
CA LEU A 85 -3.68 -0.89 19.53
C LEU A 85 -5.19 -0.70 19.69
N ALA A 86 -5.89 -0.58 18.57
CA ALA A 86 -7.35 -0.51 18.50
C ALA A 86 -7.94 -1.68 17.70
N PRO A 87 -9.20 -2.09 17.99
CA PRO A 87 -9.90 -3.10 17.18
C PRO A 87 -10.04 -2.68 15.71
N ALA A 88 -9.71 -3.59 14.79
CA ALA A 88 -9.84 -3.41 13.35
C ALA A 88 -10.79 -4.45 12.75
N LEU A 89 -10.28 -5.58 12.25
CA LEU A 89 -11.15 -6.70 11.82
C LEU A 89 -11.84 -7.37 13.01
N ALA A 90 -11.18 -7.39 14.17
CA ALA A 90 -11.82 -7.81 15.41
C ALA A 90 -12.74 -6.69 15.93
N GLU A 91 -13.89 -7.09 16.47
CA GLU A 91 -14.74 -6.25 17.30
C GLU A 91 -14.18 -6.18 18.73
N LYS A 92 -13.76 -7.33 19.26
CA LYS A 92 -13.25 -7.50 20.62
C LYS A 92 -12.36 -8.74 20.72
N TYR A 93 -11.67 -8.86 21.85
CA TYR A 93 -10.98 -10.08 22.23
C TYR A 93 -11.04 -10.33 23.74
N GLU A 94 -10.86 -11.60 24.11
CA GLU A 94 -10.84 -12.08 25.49
C GLU A 94 -9.53 -12.83 25.74
N VAL A 95 -8.98 -12.71 26.94
CA VAL A 95 -7.72 -13.33 27.35
C VAL A 95 -7.99 -14.27 28.52
N SER A 96 -7.50 -15.51 28.43
CA SER A 96 -7.62 -16.48 29.51
C SER A 96 -6.82 -16.06 30.76
N GLU A 97 -7.20 -16.57 31.93
CA GLU A 97 -6.53 -16.24 33.20
C GLU A 97 -5.03 -16.57 33.19
N ASN A 98 -4.65 -17.67 32.53
CA ASN A 98 -3.25 -18.08 32.37
C ASN A 98 -2.51 -17.32 31.25
N ARG A 99 -3.19 -16.44 30.51
CA ARG A 99 -2.65 -15.64 29.39
C ARG A 99 -2.06 -16.44 28.24
N LEU A 100 -2.51 -17.69 28.08
CA LEU A 100 -2.09 -18.57 26.99
C LEU A 100 -3.11 -18.65 25.85
N THR A 101 -4.35 -18.21 26.07
CA THR A 101 -5.40 -18.27 25.06
C THR A 101 -6.00 -16.89 24.84
N TYR A 102 -6.01 -16.47 23.58
CA TYR A 102 -6.62 -15.22 23.13
C TYR A 102 -7.70 -15.53 22.12
N THR A 103 -8.93 -15.08 22.38
CA THR A 103 -10.09 -15.33 21.52
C THR A 103 -10.56 -14.02 20.93
N PHE A 104 -10.57 -13.90 19.60
CA PHE A 104 -11.00 -12.72 18.87
C PHE A 104 -12.37 -12.98 18.22
N THR A 105 -13.28 -12.02 18.34
CA THR A 105 -14.55 -12.00 17.61
C THR A 105 -14.43 -11.02 16.45
N LEU A 106 -14.66 -11.47 15.23
CA LEU A 106 -14.65 -10.65 14.03
C LEU A 106 -15.89 -9.77 13.93
N ARG A 107 -15.73 -8.59 13.33
CA ARG A 107 -16.85 -7.69 13.01
C ARG A 107 -17.76 -8.29 11.95
N ASP A 108 -19.04 -7.95 12.03
CA ASP A 108 -20.03 -8.36 11.05
C ASP A 108 -19.92 -7.59 9.73
N GLY A 109 -20.07 -8.32 8.61
CA GLY A 109 -20.23 -7.73 7.29
C GLY A 109 -18.98 -7.08 6.70
N VAL A 110 -17.80 -7.33 7.27
CA VAL A 110 -16.55 -6.85 6.68
C VAL A 110 -16.32 -7.55 5.35
N GLN A 111 -16.06 -6.75 4.31
CA GLN A 111 -15.78 -7.23 2.98
C GLN A 111 -14.36 -6.82 2.57
N TYR A 112 -13.71 -7.71 1.82
CA TYR A 112 -12.54 -7.39 1.06
C TYR A 112 -12.88 -6.45 -0.11
N HIS A 113 -11.87 -5.79 -0.67
CA HIS A 113 -12.01 -4.89 -1.81
C HIS A 113 -12.56 -5.54 -3.10
N ASN A 114 -12.58 -6.88 -3.16
CA ASN A 114 -13.16 -7.67 -4.24
C ASN A 114 -14.64 -8.08 -3.98
N GLY A 115 -15.20 -7.77 -2.81
CA GLY A 115 -16.57 -8.10 -2.40
C GLY A 115 -16.70 -9.40 -1.59
N ASP A 116 -15.64 -10.18 -1.43
CA ASP A 116 -15.68 -11.37 -0.60
C ASP A 116 -15.84 -10.99 0.87
N THR A 117 -16.59 -11.79 1.64
CA THR A 117 -16.76 -11.58 3.07
C THR A 117 -15.57 -12.15 3.84
N VAL A 118 -15.04 -11.39 4.79
CA VAL A 118 -13.98 -11.85 5.70
C VAL A 118 -14.50 -12.93 6.63
N LYS A 119 -13.76 -14.02 6.78
CA LYS A 119 -14.07 -15.14 7.68
C LYS A 119 -12.93 -15.43 8.63
N ALA A 120 -13.23 -16.15 9.72
CA ALA A 120 -12.23 -16.67 10.64
C ALA A 120 -11.19 -17.57 9.93
N SER A 121 -11.57 -18.29 8.87
CA SER A 121 -10.64 -19.10 8.07
C SER A 121 -9.55 -18.27 7.39
N ASP A 122 -9.85 -17.06 6.92
CA ASP A 122 -8.88 -16.16 6.29
C ASP A 122 -7.80 -15.72 7.29
N VAL A 123 -8.20 -15.48 8.54
CA VAL A 123 -7.29 -15.16 9.65
C VAL A 123 -6.37 -16.36 9.91
N VAL A 124 -6.95 -17.54 10.13
CA VAL A 124 -6.18 -18.78 10.37
C VAL A 124 -5.19 -19.02 9.25
N TRP A 125 -5.64 -18.89 8.00
CA TRP A 125 -4.81 -19.10 6.82
C TRP A 125 -3.66 -18.08 6.75
N SER A 126 -3.96 -16.78 6.97
CA SER A 126 -2.96 -15.71 6.94
C SER A 126 -1.87 -15.88 8.01
N PHE A 127 -2.25 -16.25 9.23
CA PHE A 127 -1.27 -16.50 10.30
C PHE A 127 -0.45 -17.76 10.03
N LYS A 128 -1.08 -18.86 9.60
CA LYS A 128 -0.34 -20.09 9.25
C LYS A 128 0.62 -19.87 8.09
N ARG A 129 0.26 -19.03 7.11
CA ARG A 129 1.11 -18.62 6.01
C ARG A 129 2.40 -17.91 6.47
N CYS A 130 2.35 -17.16 7.57
CA CYS A 130 3.52 -16.46 8.12
C CYS A 130 4.28 -17.27 9.17
N ILE A 131 3.64 -18.21 9.88
CA ILE A 131 4.31 -19.09 10.86
C ILE A 131 5.02 -20.25 10.16
N HIS A 132 4.34 -20.90 9.21
CA HIS A 132 4.80 -22.08 8.49
C HIS A 132 4.62 -21.88 6.98
N PRO A 133 5.40 -20.97 6.36
CA PRO A 133 5.27 -20.67 4.95
C PRO A 133 5.56 -21.90 4.10
N ALA A 134 4.61 -22.25 3.23
CA ALA A 134 4.83 -23.23 2.16
C ALA A 134 5.60 -22.62 0.97
N ASP A 135 5.52 -21.29 0.82
CA ASP A 135 6.18 -20.53 -0.22
C ASP A 135 7.56 -20.04 0.29
N PRO A 136 8.67 -20.41 -0.36
CA PRO A 136 10.02 -20.05 0.09
C PRO A 136 10.33 -18.55 0.00
N GLU A 137 9.52 -17.76 -0.70
CA GLU A 137 9.68 -16.30 -0.75
C GLU A 137 9.12 -15.62 0.51
N ILE A 138 8.28 -16.31 1.29
CA ILE A 138 7.77 -15.82 2.57
C ILE A 138 8.77 -16.23 3.65
N LYS A 139 9.31 -15.25 4.36
CA LYS A 139 10.13 -15.51 5.54
C LYS A 139 9.18 -15.75 6.73
N PRO A 140 9.40 -16.81 7.53
CA PRO A 140 8.70 -16.96 8.79
C PRO A 140 8.81 -15.68 9.62
N ASP A 141 7.71 -15.25 10.21
CA ASP A 141 7.70 -14.06 11.07
C ASP A 141 8.07 -14.46 12.49
N ASP A 142 9.26 -14.04 12.93
CA ASP A 142 9.79 -14.34 14.26
C ASP A 142 8.84 -13.83 15.37
N ALA A 143 8.05 -12.77 15.12
CA ALA A 143 7.07 -12.26 16.08
C ALA A 143 5.86 -13.20 16.29
N LEU A 144 5.75 -14.26 15.51
CA LEU A 144 4.70 -15.28 15.60
C LEU A 144 5.20 -16.61 16.16
N GLU A 145 6.49 -16.75 16.49
CA GLU A 145 7.09 -18.04 16.89
C GLU A 145 6.46 -18.64 18.16
N ASN A 146 5.94 -17.79 19.03
CA ASN A 146 5.31 -18.19 20.28
C ASN A 146 3.85 -18.64 20.10
N ILE A 147 3.27 -18.52 18.90
CA ILE A 147 1.93 -19.02 18.59
C ILE A 147 2.02 -20.54 18.39
N ALA A 148 1.46 -21.28 19.35
CA ALA A 148 1.38 -22.74 19.31
C ALA A 148 0.29 -23.24 18.36
N ASP A 149 -0.86 -22.57 18.33
CA ASP A 149 -1.94 -22.89 17.39
C ASP A 149 -2.84 -21.67 17.12
N VAL A 150 -3.47 -21.69 15.94
CA VAL A 150 -4.49 -20.74 15.53
C VAL A 150 -5.62 -21.50 14.84
N ILE A 151 -6.83 -21.38 15.38
CA ILE A 151 -8.01 -22.10 14.90
C ILE A 151 -9.20 -21.17 14.75
N ALA A 152 -10.05 -21.49 13.77
CA ALA A 152 -11.40 -20.94 13.68
C ALA A 152 -12.30 -21.79 14.57
N VAL A 153 -12.83 -21.19 15.63
CA VAL A 153 -13.82 -21.84 16.52
C VAL A 153 -15.17 -21.93 15.81
N ASP A 154 -15.50 -20.88 15.06
CA ASP A 154 -16.64 -20.76 14.15
C ASP A 154 -16.30 -19.76 13.04
N ASP A 155 -17.26 -19.39 12.19
CA ASP A 155 -17.06 -18.47 11.05
C ASP A 155 -16.55 -17.06 11.43
N LYS A 156 -16.74 -16.64 12.69
CA LYS A 156 -16.41 -15.29 13.19
C LYS A 156 -15.51 -15.29 14.42
N THR A 157 -15.16 -16.45 14.95
CA THR A 157 -14.37 -16.54 16.18
C THR A 157 -13.05 -17.25 15.90
N VAL A 158 -11.95 -16.58 16.23
CA VAL A 158 -10.59 -17.12 16.08
C VAL A 158 -9.96 -17.25 17.47
N ALA A 159 -9.38 -18.41 17.76
CA ALA A 159 -8.64 -18.65 18.99
C ALA A 159 -7.16 -18.89 18.69
N PHE A 160 -6.31 -18.16 19.41
CA PHE A 160 -4.85 -18.34 19.43
C PHE A 160 -4.46 -19.00 20.74
N THR A 161 -3.56 -19.98 20.66
CA THR A 161 -2.89 -20.58 21.82
C THR A 161 -1.40 -20.29 21.75
N LEU A 162 -0.80 -19.86 22.86
CA LEU A 162 0.62 -19.56 22.97
C LEU A 162 1.37 -20.66 23.71
N PHE A 163 2.66 -20.84 23.42
CA PHE A 163 3.51 -21.74 24.20
C PHE A 163 3.78 -21.20 25.61
N GLN A 164 3.91 -19.88 25.75
CA GLN A 164 4.10 -19.18 27.01
C GLN A 164 3.44 -17.79 26.99
N PRO A 165 3.16 -17.17 28.17
CA PRO A 165 2.59 -15.83 28.22
C PRO A 165 3.51 -14.81 27.55
N ASP A 166 2.91 -13.92 26.77
CA ASP A 166 3.63 -12.94 25.96
C ASP A 166 2.89 -11.61 25.97
N VAL A 167 3.62 -10.55 26.30
CA VAL A 167 3.10 -9.19 26.41
C VAL A 167 3.03 -8.50 25.06
N ASP A 168 3.80 -8.97 24.08
CA ASP A 168 3.91 -8.39 22.75
C ASP A 168 2.97 -9.08 21.74
N PHE A 169 2.34 -10.20 22.11
CA PHE A 169 1.43 -10.97 21.26
C PHE A 169 0.37 -10.10 20.55
N LEU A 170 -0.23 -9.14 21.26
CA LEU A 170 -1.26 -8.26 20.67
C LEU A 170 -0.71 -7.38 19.54
N SER A 171 0.58 -7.01 19.58
CA SER A 171 1.24 -6.27 18.50
C SER A 171 1.29 -7.08 17.21
N SER A 172 1.45 -8.40 17.32
CA SER A 172 1.42 -9.32 16.17
C SER A 172 0.02 -9.45 15.54
N MET A 173 -1.03 -9.01 16.23
CA MET A 173 -2.41 -8.99 15.69
C MET A 173 -2.65 -7.90 14.64
N THR A 174 -1.61 -7.11 14.34
CA THR A 174 -1.57 -6.15 13.22
C THR A 174 -1.21 -6.81 11.89
N LEU A 175 -0.84 -8.09 11.89
CA LEU A 175 -0.57 -8.87 10.68
C LEU A 175 -1.75 -8.77 9.69
N ALA A 176 -1.45 -8.42 8.45
CA ALA A 176 -2.45 -8.31 7.38
C ALA A 176 -3.20 -9.63 7.19
N VAL A 177 -4.53 -9.59 7.31
CA VAL A 177 -5.41 -10.70 6.96
C VAL A 177 -5.83 -10.55 5.51
N ILE A 178 -5.57 -11.57 4.71
CA ILE A 178 -5.85 -11.56 3.26
C ILE A 178 -6.79 -12.72 2.89
N PRO A 179 -7.55 -12.63 1.77
CA PRO A 179 -8.49 -13.67 1.39
C PRO A 179 -7.79 -15.00 1.13
N GLU A 180 -8.32 -16.07 1.71
CA GLU A 180 -7.89 -17.44 1.40
C GLU A 180 -8.08 -17.69 -0.11
N ASN A 181 -7.04 -18.19 -0.78
CA ASN A 181 -7.00 -18.50 -2.22
C ASN A 181 -6.96 -17.31 -3.19
N TYR A 182 -6.59 -16.11 -2.75
CA TYR A 182 -6.27 -15.02 -3.68
C TYR A 182 -4.76 -14.99 -4.04
N ASP A 183 -4.43 -15.34 -5.27
CA ASP A 183 -3.04 -15.56 -5.74
C ASP A 183 -2.38 -14.34 -6.40
N ARG A 184 -3.09 -13.21 -6.49
CA ARG A 184 -2.61 -11.98 -7.17
C ARG A 184 -2.20 -10.86 -6.23
N GLN A 185 -1.97 -11.15 -4.93
CA GLN A 185 -1.55 -10.13 -3.95
C GLN A 185 -0.30 -9.37 -4.38
N ASN A 186 0.59 -10.03 -5.12
CA ASN A 186 1.84 -9.44 -5.59
C ASN A 186 1.66 -8.29 -6.60
N ILE A 187 0.57 -8.26 -7.37
CA ILE A 187 0.36 -7.30 -8.47
C ILE A 187 -0.97 -6.54 -8.41
N ALA A 188 -1.96 -7.07 -7.70
CA ALA A 188 -3.29 -6.50 -7.55
C ALA A 188 -3.77 -6.77 -6.13
N PRO A 189 -3.18 -6.14 -5.11
CA PRO A 189 -3.48 -6.46 -3.72
C PRO A 189 -4.95 -6.22 -3.36
N VAL A 190 -5.52 -7.16 -2.61
CA VAL A 190 -6.91 -7.12 -2.11
C VAL A 190 -6.85 -7.25 -0.60
N GLY A 191 -7.30 -6.20 0.09
CA GLY A 191 -7.40 -6.17 1.54
C GLY A 191 -8.75 -5.61 1.99
N THR A 192 -8.79 -5.14 3.23
CA THR A 192 -9.99 -4.61 3.90
C THR A 192 -9.82 -3.15 4.33
N GLY A 193 -8.64 -2.58 4.08
CA GLY A 193 -8.28 -1.23 4.50
C GLY A 193 -9.08 -0.15 3.78
N PRO A 194 -8.93 1.11 4.20
CA PRO A 194 -9.70 2.23 3.66
C PRO A 194 -9.40 2.55 2.19
N PHE A 195 -8.26 2.11 1.65
CA PHE A 195 -7.87 2.35 0.26
C PHE A 195 -7.75 1.05 -0.52
N LYS A 196 -8.31 1.03 -1.73
CA LYS A 196 -8.21 -0.08 -2.68
C LYS A 196 -7.15 0.23 -3.72
N PHE A 197 -6.30 -0.74 -4.01
CA PHE A 197 -5.37 -0.66 -5.13
C PHE A 197 -6.10 -0.59 -6.48
N VAL A 198 -5.67 0.35 -7.32
CA VAL A 198 -6.16 0.57 -8.69
C VAL A 198 -5.08 0.20 -9.71
N SER A 199 -3.88 0.77 -9.59
CA SER A 199 -2.82 0.55 -10.56
C SER A 199 -1.43 0.87 -10.02
N ARG A 200 -0.39 0.35 -10.70
CA ARG A 200 1.00 0.71 -10.43
C ARG A 200 1.79 0.82 -11.72
N GLN A 201 2.55 1.90 -11.83
CA GLN A 201 3.60 2.09 -12.83
C GLN A 201 4.94 2.15 -12.10
N ALA A 202 5.83 1.21 -12.42
CA ALA A 202 7.14 1.13 -11.78
C ALA A 202 7.93 2.44 -11.99
N GLN A 203 8.61 2.89 -10.94
CA GLN A 203 9.39 4.13 -10.88
C GLN A 203 8.57 5.41 -11.12
N ASP A 204 7.24 5.34 -11.00
CA ASP A 204 6.37 6.49 -11.23
C ASP A 204 5.32 6.59 -10.10
N THR A 205 4.22 5.86 -10.23
CA THR A 205 3.02 6.08 -9.40
C THR A 205 2.36 4.76 -8.99
N VAL A 206 1.75 4.76 -7.79
CA VAL A 206 0.77 3.78 -7.34
C VAL A 206 -0.53 4.52 -7.02
N VAL A 207 -1.65 3.96 -7.43
CA VAL A 207 -3.01 4.46 -7.17
C VAL A 207 -3.80 3.36 -6.50
#